data_AF-G5E188-F1
#
_entry.id   AF-G5E188-F1
#
_cell.length_a   1.000
_cell.length_b   1.000
_cell.length_c   1.000
_cell.angle_alpha   90.00
_cell.angle_beta   90.00
_cell.angle_gamma   90.00
#
_symmetry.space_group_name_H-M   'P 1'
#
loop_
_entity.id
_entity.type
_entity.pdbx_description
1 polymer ?
#
loop_
_entity_poly.entity_id
_entity_poly.type
_entity_poly.pdbx_seq_one_letter_code
_entity_poly.pdbx_strand_id
1 'polypeptide(L)'
;GMVTVTDADKGENARVRLSVEPESGEFVIQNGTGTILSSITFDREHQSTYTFRLKAVDGGDPPRSSYVGVTINVLDENDNAPVIVIPSNISYKYLTPQTHPGSQVNWVRAEDMDTGVNAELLYSIASGNPFELFQISPNNGEVTLEKALVHFYINETLANQTFVETLLGHSQDTPLDIDIAGDPEYERSKQRSNIIFGVIAGIVAVILVIVVVVVIRYCRQKAKSGYQAGKKETKDLYAPKQ
;
A
#
# COMPACT_ATOMS: atom_id res chain seq x y z
N GLY A 1 -26.43 -36.41 -4.08
CA GLY A 1 -27.91 -36.28 -4.03
C GLY A 1 -28.56 -37.57 -4.50
N MET A 2 -29.90 -37.68 -4.44
CA MET A 2 -30.64 -38.86 -4.92
C MET A 2 -31.84 -38.43 -5.75
N VAL A 3 -32.17 -39.21 -6.79
CA VAL A 3 -33.35 -39.01 -7.61
C VAL A 3 -34.20 -40.28 -7.59
N THR A 4 -35.51 -40.11 -7.44
CA THR A 4 -36.49 -41.20 -7.51
C THR A 4 -37.17 -41.19 -8.85
N VAL A 5 -37.35 -42.37 -9.45
CA VAL A 5 -38.10 -42.53 -10.69
C VAL A 5 -39.20 -43.57 -10.50
N THR A 6 -40.37 -43.27 -11.03
CA THR A 6 -41.56 -44.12 -10.94
C THR A 6 -42.10 -44.41 -12.33
N ASP A 7 -42.39 -45.68 -12.60
CA ASP A 7 -43.09 -46.14 -13.81
C ASP A 7 -44.38 -46.85 -13.40
N ALA A 8 -45.47 -46.59 -14.11
CA ALA A 8 -46.79 -47.14 -13.79
C ALA A 8 -47.01 -48.57 -14.34
N ASP A 9 -46.11 -49.05 -15.20
CA ASP A 9 -46.18 -50.38 -15.78
C ASP A 9 -45.84 -51.49 -14.76
N LYS A 10 -45.86 -52.75 -15.20
CA LYS A 10 -45.49 -53.91 -14.38
C LYS A 10 -44.41 -54.74 -15.05
N GLY A 11 -43.65 -55.48 -14.25
CA GLY A 11 -42.61 -56.39 -14.75
C GLY A 11 -41.46 -55.62 -15.38
N GLU A 12 -40.89 -56.15 -16.46
CA GLU A 12 -39.72 -55.55 -17.12
C GLU A 12 -40.03 -54.17 -17.72
N ASN A 13 -41.26 -53.92 -18.16
CA ASN A 13 -41.65 -52.61 -18.68
C ASN A 13 -41.51 -51.49 -17.62
N ALA A 14 -41.67 -51.82 -16.33
CA ALA A 14 -41.49 -50.86 -15.23
C ALA A 14 -40.03 -50.71 -14.78
N ARG A 15 -39.11 -51.53 -15.31
CA ARG A 15 -37.71 -51.54 -14.88
C ARG A 15 -36.98 -50.37 -15.54
N VAL A 16 -36.85 -49.28 -14.80
CA VAL A 16 -36.15 -48.08 -15.27
C VAL A 16 -34.64 -48.23 -15.10
N ARG A 17 -33.90 -47.85 -16.15
CA ARG A 17 -32.45 -47.61 -16.11
C ARG A 17 -32.18 -46.11 -16.13
N LEU A 18 -31.24 -45.69 -15.30
CA LEU A 18 -30.81 -44.31 -15.17
C LEU A 18 -29.42 -44.13 -15.77
N SER A 19 -29.23 -43.05 -16.51
CA SER A 19 -27.93 -42.61 -17.03
C SER A 19 -27.80 -41.09 -16.96
N VAL A 20 -26.55 -40.61 -16.93
CA VAL A 20 -26.21 -39.19 -17.03
C VAL A 20 -26.01 -38.85 -18.51
N GLU A 21 -26.59 -37.75 -18.99
CA GLU A 21 -26.39 -37.23 -20.34
C GLU A 21 -26.03 -35.73 -20.33
N PRO A 22 -24.94 -35.31 -21.01
CA PRO A 22 -23.98 -36.16 -21.72
C PRO A 22 -23.10 -36.99 -20.75
N GLU A 23 -22.54 -38.09 -21.26
CA GLU A 23 -21.56 -38.88 -20.51
C GLU A 23 -20.23 -38.12 -20.45
N SER A 24 -19.98 -37.41 -19.34
CA SER A 24 -18.67 -36.77 -19.09
C SER A 24 -17.71 -37.64 -18.28
N GLY A 25 -18.23 -38.62 -17.55
CA GLY A 25 -17.47 -39.43 -16.59
C GLY A 25 -17.26 -38.76 -15.22
N GLU A 26 -17.71 -37.51 -15.05
CA GLU A 26 -17.55 -36.76 -13.79
C GLU A 26 -18.62 -37.16 -12.75
N PHE A 27 -19.80 -37.57 -13.22
CA PHE A 27 -20.92 -37.99 -12.39
C PHE A 27 -21.43 -39.35 -12.81
N VAL A 28 -21.76 -40.18 -11.82
CA VAL A 28 -22.33 -41.51 -12.02
C VAL A 28 -23.61 -41.63 -11.21
N ILE A 29 -24.65 -42.20 -11.81
CA ILE A 29 -25.89 -42.53 -11.11
C ILE A 29 -25.96 -44.04 -10.83
N GLN A 30 -26.15 -44.41 -9.57
CA GLN A 30 -26.33 -45.80 -9.17
C GLN A 30 -27.75 -46.26 -9.50
N ASN A 31 -27.85 -47.28 -10.35
CA ASN A 31 -29.12 -47.92 -10.68
C ASN A 31 -29.67 -48.66 -9.44
N GLY A 32 -30.98 -48.55 -9.21
CA GLY A 32 -31.67 -49.14 -8.05
C GLY A 32 -31.81 -48.20 -6.86
N THR A 33 -30.79 -47.41 -6.53
CA THR A 33 -30.85 -46.39 -5.45
C THR A 33 -31.17 -44.99 -5.97
N GLY A 34 -30.79 -44.68 -7.22
CA GLY A 34 -30.93 -43.34 -7.78
C GLY A 34 -29.93 -42.33 -7.20
N THR A 35 -28.92 -42.79 -6.45
CA THR A 35 -27.89 -41.93 -5.85
C THR A 35 -26.94 -41.43 -6.93
N ILE A 36 -26.73 -40.12 -6.98
CA ILE A 36 -25.73 -39.47 -7.81
C ILE A 36 -24.43 -39.37 -7.01
N LEU A 37 -23.36 -39.91 -7.58
CA LEU A 37 -22.00 -39.90 -7.05
C LEU A 37 -21.10 -39.02 -7.92
N SER A 38 -20.20 -38.29 -7.28
CA SER A 38 -19.10 -37.62 -7.98
C SER A 38 -17.95 -38.60 -8.21
N SER A 39 -17.31 -38.50 -9.36
CA SER A 39 -16.03 -39.18 -9.67
C SER A 39 -14.85 -38.20 -9.71
N ILE A 40 -15.12 -36.92 -9.44
CA ILE A 40 -14.13 -35.85 -9.36
C ILE A 40 -14.09 -35.22 -7.96
N THR A 41 -12.98 -34.57 -7.65
CA THR A 41 -12.88 -33.59 -6.56
C THR A 41 -13.43 -32.26 -7.03
N PHE A 42 -14.22 -31.59 -6.19
CA PHE A 42 -14.73 -30.26 -6.51
C PHE A 42 -13.70 -29.20 -6.14
N ASP A 43 -13.59 -28.20 -7.00
CA ASP A 43 -12.79 -26.99 -6.84
C ASP A 43 -13.68 -25.86 -7.38
N ARG A 44 -14.07 -24.94 -6.50
CA ARG A 44 -15.06 -23.91 -6.83
C ARG A 44 -14.42 -22.81 -7.69
N GLU A 45 -13.14 -22.54 -7.49
CA GLU A 45 -12.34 -21.58 -8.24
C GLU A 45 -12.16 -22.03 -9.69
N HIS A 46 -12.09 -23.35 -9.91
CA HIS A 46 -12.10 -23.94 -11.24
C HIS A 46 -13.50 -23.99 -11.86
N GLN A 47 -14.49 -24.54 -11.14
CA GLN A 47 -15.86 -24.67 -11.64
C GLN A 47 -16.89 -24.69 -10.51
N SER A 48 -17.62 -23.59 -10.37
CA SER A 48 -18.61 -23.41 -9.31
C SER A 48 -19.97 -24.08 -9.56
N THR A 49 -20.24 -24.54 -10.79
CA THR A 49 -21.54 -25.12 -11.14
C THR A 49 -21.42 -26.20 -12.22
N TYR A 50 -22.15 -27.30 -12.03
CA TYR A 50 -22.28 -28.39 -12.99
C TYR A 50 -23.74 -28.56 -13.37
N THR A 51 -24.03 -28.59 -14.67
CA THR A 51 -25.38 -28.83 -15.19
C THR A 51 -25.39 -30.01 -16.14
N PHE A 52 -26.22 -30.99 -15.87
CA PHE A 52 -26.42 -32.15 -16.74
C PHE A 52 -27.87 -32.62 -16.67
N ARG A 53 -28.23 -33.63 -17.47
CA ARG A 53 -29.55 -34.26 -17.39
C ARG A 53 -29.40 -35.70 -16.97
N LEU A 54 -30.35 -36.17 -16.18
CA LEU A 54 -30.56 -37.59 -15.98
C LEU A 54 -31.59 -38.06 -16.99
N LYS A 55 -31.32 -39.20 -17.61
CA LYS A 55 -32.25 -39.91 -18.47
C LYS A 55 -32.74 -41.15 -17.74
N ALA A 56 -34.05 -41.29 -17.67
CA ALA A 56 -34.70 -42.52 -17.28
C ALA A 56 -35.21 -43.20 -18.55
N VAL A 57 -34.92 -44.50 -18.70
CA VAL A 57 -35.42 -45.33 -19.80
C VAL A 57 -36.09 -46.56 -19.23
N ASP A 58 -37.34 -46.79 -19.64
CA ASP A 58 -38.10 -47.97 -19.25
C ASP A 58 -37.63 -49.24 -20.00
N GLY A 59 -38.18 -50.40 -19.63
CA GLY A 59 -37.86 -51.68 -20.27
C GLY A 59 -38.81 -52.07 -21.40
N GLY A 60 -39.66 -51.15 -21.87
CA GLY A 60 -40.67 -51.43 -22.89
C GLY A 60 -40.08 -51.67 -24.28
N ASP A 61 -40.91 -52.19 -25.18
CA ASP A 61 -40.59 -52.32 -26.61
C ASP A 61 -41.74 -51.68 -27.45
N PRO A 62 -41.55 -50.46 -27.98
CA PRO A 62 -40.35 -49.63 -27.90
C PRO A 62 -40.15 -48.99 -26.52
N PRO A 63 -38.88 -48.69 -26.13
CA PRO A 63 -38.60 -48.07 -24.83
C PRO A 63 -39.01 -46.61 -24.80
N ARG A 64 -39.54 -46.14 -23.67
CA ARG A 64 -39.86 -44.74 -23.42
C ARG A 64 -38.84 -44.13 -22.49
N SER A 65 -38.59 -42.83 -22.66
CA SER A 65 -37.63 -42.11 -21.84
C SER A 65 -38.17 -40.77 -21.31
N SER A 66 -37.64 -40.37 -20.16
CA SER A 66 -37.87 -39.06 -19.57
C SER A 66 -36.54 -38.45 -19.12
N TYR A 67 -36.54 -37.13 -18.99
CA TYR A 67 -35.35 -36.35 -18.68
C TYR A 67 -35.62 -35.40 -17.52
N VAL A 68 -34.65 -35.24 -16.63
CA VAL A 68 -34.67 -34.21 -15.59
C VAL A 68 -33.33 -33.49 -15.54
N GLY A 69 -33.38 -32.16 -15.46
CA GLY A 69 -32.18 -31.34 -15.28
C GLY A 69 -31.67 -31.42 -13.85
N VAL A 70 -30.36 -31.55 -13.70
CA VAL A 70 -29.66 -31.51 -12.42
C VAL A 70 -28.65 -30.37 -12.47
N THR A 71 -28.70 -29.51 -11.45
CA THR A 71 -27.71 -28.45 -11.22
C THR A 71 -27.05 -28.72 -9.88
N ILE A 72 -25.73 -28.87 -9.88
CA ILE A 72 -24.91 -28.98 -8.69
C ILE A 72 -24.15 -27.66 -8.54
N ASN A 73 -24.34 -27.00 -7.40
CA ASN A 73 -23.57 -25.82 -7.02
C ASN A 73 -22.47 -26.26 -6.04
N VAL A 74 -21.22 -25.93 -6.35
CA VAL A 74 -20.09 -26.16 -5.45
C VAL A 74 -20.08 -25.02 -4.42
N LEU A 75 -20.02 -25.38 -3.15
CA LEU A 75 -19.89 -24.40 -2.07
C LEU A 75 -18.43 -24.00 -1.93
N ASP A 76 -18.22 -22.75 -1.53
CA ASP A 76 -16.91 -22.18 -1.29
C ASP A 76 -16.29 -22.73 -0.01
N GLU A 77 -14.99 -23.05 -0.05
CA GLU A 77 -14.16 -23.23 1.13
C GLU A 77 -13.14 -22.08 1.14
N ASN A 78 -12.71 -21.64 2.32
CA ASN A 78 -11.67 -20.62 2.43
C ASN A 78 -10.31 -21.31 2.28
N ASP A 79 -9.92 -21.69 1.06
CA ASP A 79 -8.71 -22.46 0.77
C ASP A 79 -7.69 -21.72 -0.10
N ASN A 80 -8.03 -20.52 -0.58
CA ASN A 80 -7.07 -19.58 -1.12
C ASN A 80 -6.63 -18.60 -0.04
N ALA A 81 -5.42 -18.07 -0.21
CA ALA A 81 -4.92 -16.99 0.61
C ALA A 81 -4.87 -15.72 -0.24
N PRO A 82 -5.09 -14.54 0.35
CA PRO A 82 -5.02 -13.28 -0.39
C PRO A 82 -3.66 -13.13 -1.05
N VAL A 83 -3.66 -12.65 -2.30
CA VAL A 83 -2.45 -12.35 -3.06
C VAL A 83 -2.34 -10.86 -3.29
N ILE A 84 -1.25 -10.24 -2.81
CA ILE A 84 -1.00 -8.82 -3.09
C ILE A 84 -0.65 -8.62 -4.58
N VAL A 85 -1.46 -7.81 -5.25
CA VAL A 85 -1.30 -7.43 -6.66
C VAL A 85 -0.73 -6.01 -6.81
N ILE A 86 -0.87 -5.16 -5.79
CA ILE A 86 -0.29 -3.80 -5.76
C ILE A 86 0.29 -3.50 -4.38
N PRO A 87 1.52 -2.97 -4.31
CA PRO A 87 2.45 -2.77 -5.43
C PRO A 87 3.09 -4.10 -5.85
N SER A 88 3.47 -4.24 -7.13
CA SER A 88 4.10 -5.46 -7.63
C SER A 88 5.57 -5.63 -7.19
N ASN A 89 6.21 -4.58 -6.66
CA ASN A 89 7.60 -4.51 -6.16
C ASN A 89 7.76 -3.29 -5.20
N ILE A 90 8.93 -3.09 -4.59
CA ILE A 90 9.29 -1.88 -3.79
C ILE A 90 8.86 -0.61 -4.53
N SER A 91 7.94 0.15 -3.93
CA SER A 91 7.48 1.42 -4.49
C SER A 91 8.02 2.58 -3.67
N TYR A 92 8.78 3.45 -4.32
CA TYR A 92 9.36 4.64 -3.70
C TYR A 92 8.37 5.81 -3.80
N LYS A 93 7.96 6.37 -2.66
CA LYS A 93 7.23 7.64 -2.59
C LYS A 93 8.10 8.63 -1.83
N TYR A 94 8.58 9.66 -2.53
CA TYR A 94 9.28 10.76 -1.88
C TYR A 94 8.30 11.55 -1.04
N LEU A 95 8.55 11.62 0.27
CA LEU A 95 7.81 12.48 1.18
C LEU A 95 8.74 13.58 1.68
N THR A 96 8.18 14.77 1.87
CA THR A 96 8.93 15.92 2.39
C THR A 96 8.42 16.27 3.78
N PRO A 97 9.21 17.01 4.59
CA PRO A 97 8.69 17.59 5.84
C PRO A 97 7.49 18.52 5.64
N GLN A 98 7.24 18.97 4.41
CA GLN A 98 6.07 19.78 4.06
C GLN A 98 4.84 18.93 3.73
N THR A 99 4.99 17.61 3.56
CA THR A 99 3.86 16.72 3.35
C THR A 99 2.97 16.74 4.59
N HIS A 100 1.70 17.10 4.39
CA HIS A 100 0.74 17.23 5.48
C HIS A 100 0.18 15.86 5.91
N PRO A 101 -0.12 15.66 7.21
CA PRO A 101 -0.97 14.56 7.65
C PRO A 101 -2.26 14.47 6.82
N GLY A 102 -2.72 13.26 6.57
CA GLY A 102 -3.81 12.92 5.65
C GLY A 102 -3.38 12.77 4.20
N SER A 103 -2.13 13.10 3.83
CA SER A 103 -1.65 12.90 2.46
C SER A 103 -1.57 11.42 2.10
N GLN A 104 -2.11 11.06 0.94
CA GLN A 104 -2.00 9.72 0.37
C GLN A 104 -0.54 9.40 0.04
N VAL A 105 -0.02 8.32 0.61
CA VAL A 105 1.35 7.82 0.41
C VAL A 105 1.34 6.72 -0.65
N ASN A 106 0.53 5.69 -0.48
CA ASN A 106 0.50 4.54 -1.37
C ASN A 106 -0.84 3.80 -1.34
N TRP A 107 -0.97 2.75 -2.16
CA TRP A 107 -2.07 1.80 -2.15
C TRP A 107 -1.54 0.38 -2.05
N VAL A 108 -2.17 -0.41 -1.19
CA VAL A 108 -2.02 -1.85 -1.13
C VAL A 108 -3.30 -2.46 -1.66
N ARG A 109 -3.19 -3.39 -2.61
CA ARG A 109 -4.34 -4.13 -3.13
C ARG A 109 -3.99 -5.59 -3.16
N ALA A 110 -4.84 -6.40 -2.56
CA ALA A 110 -4.83 -7.85 -2.69
C ALA A 110 -6.07 -8.34 -3.42
N GLU A 111 -5.98 -9.54 -3.94
CA GLU A 111 -7.08 -10.30 -4.54
C GLU A 111 -7.10 -11.68 -3.91
N ASP A 112 -8.29 -12.16 -3.56
CA ASP A 112 -8.53 -13.51 -3.09
C ASP A 112 -9.45 -14.20 -4.10
N MET A 113 -9.14 -15.47 -4.41
CA MET A 113 -9.86 -16.22 -5.44
C MET A 113 -11.15 -16.86 -4.90
N ASP A 114 -11.33 -16.89 -3.57
CA ASP A 114 -12.52 -17.38 -2.88
C ASP A 114 -13.75 -16.47 -3.16
N THR A 115 -14.89 -16.73 -2.51
CA THR A 115 -16.10 -15.90 -2.68
C THR A 115 -16.78 -15.48 -1.38
N GLY A 116 -17.58 -14.42 -1.46
CA GLY A 116 -18.30 -13.90 -0.30
C GLY A 116 -17.34 -13.51 0.82
N VAL A 117 -17.63 -13.93 2.05
CA VAL A 117 -16.83 -13.61 3.24
C VAL A 117 -15.42 -14.18 3.23
N ASN A 118 -15.18 -15.25 2.46
CA ASN A 118 -13.86 -15.86 2.34
C ASN A 118 -12.92 -14.96 1.51
N ALA A 119 -13.46 -14.23 0.54
CA ALA A 119 -12.71 -13.22 -0.23
C ALA A 119 -12.82 -11.79 0.31
N GLU A 120 -13.43 -11.59 1.48
CA GLU A 120 -13.46 -10.27 2.14
C GLU A 120 -12.13 -10.00 2.84
N LEU A 121 -11.46 -8.92 2.39
CA LEU A 121 -10.11 -8.57 2.79
C LEU A 121 -10.06 -7.47 3.84
N LEU A 122 -9.16 -7.64 4.80
CA LEU A 122 -8.76 -6.61 5.75
C LEU A 122 -7.27 -6.29 5.63
N TYR A 123 -6.97 -5.00 5.68
CA TYR A 123 -5.61 -4.48 5.54
C TYR A 123 -5.10 -3.93 6.88
N SER A 124 -3.87 -4.27 7.25
CA SER A 124 -3.22 -3.72 8.45
C SER A 124 -1.71 -3.57 8.26
N ILE A 125 -1.09 -2.68 9.04
CA ILE A 125 0.37 -2.53 9.09
C ILE A 125 0.88 -3.34 10.29
N ALA A 126 1.60 -4.43 10.02
CA ALA A 126 2.06 -5.33 11.07
C ALA A 126 3.32 -4.81 11.78
N SER A 127 4.23 -4.18 11.04
CA SER A 127 5.51 -3.72 11.59
C SER A 127 6.12 -2.58 10.78
N GLY A 128 7.21 -2.00 11.28
CA GLY A 128 7.97 -0.96 10.58
C GLY A 128 7.36 0.44 10.59
N ASN A 129 6.26 0.66 11.31
CA ASN A 129 5.59 1.95 11.42
C ASN A 129 5.90 2.64 12.75
N PRO A 130 7.14 3.12 12.99
CA PRO A 130 7.51 3.72 14.26
C PRO A 130 6.64 4.94 14.53
N PHE A 131 6.22 5.11 15.78
CA PHE A 131 5.36 6.20 16.22
C PHE A 131 4.03 6.31 15.45
N GLU A 132 3.59 5.29 14.72
CA GLU A 132 2.36 5.31 13.90
C GLU A 132 2.39 6.50 12.91
N LEU A 133 3.50 6.68 12.20
CA LEU A 133 3.64 7.71 11.17
C LEU A 133 2.66 7.51 10.01
N PHE A 134 2.32 6.26 9.71
CA PHE A 134 1.41 5.88 8.63
C PHE A 134 0.14 5.23 9.18
N GLN A 135 -0.93 5.33 8.41
CA GLN A 135 -2.14 4.56 8.59
C GLN A 135 -2.49 3.83 7.30
N ILE A 136 -3.07 2.63 7.41
CA ILE A 136 -3.72 1.96 6.29
C ILE A 136 -5.22 1.88 6.55
N SER A 137 -6.01 2.15 5.53
CA SER A 137 -7.46 1.97 5.59
C SER A 137 -7.78 0.47 5.44
N PRO A 138 -8.47 -0.13 6.43
CA PRO A 138 -8.67 -1.58 6.48
C PRO A 138 -9.58 -2.13 5.39
N ASN A 139 -10.33 -1.29 4.69
CA ASN A 139 -11.33 -1.73 3.71
C ASN A 139 -10.88 -1.55 2.25
N ASN A 140 -9.87 -0.71 1.99
CA ASN A 140 -9.45 -0.38 0.62
C ASN A 140 -7.92 -0.35 0.44
N GLY A 141 -7.16 -0.58 1.52
CA GLY A 141 -5.70 -0.63 1.48
C GLY A 141 -5.01 0.70 1.16
N GLU A 142 -5.72 1.83 1.25
CA GLU A 142 -5.11 3.16 1.09
C GLU A 142 -4.17 3.45 2.27
N VAL A 143 -2.93 3.81 1.96
CA VAL A 143 -1.91 4.18 2.96
C VAL A 143 -1.76 5.70 2.97
N THR A 144 -1.96 6.31 4.14
CA THR A 144 -1.84 7.75 4.37
C THR A 144 -0.77 8.07 5.40
N LEU A 145 -0.25 9.30 5.35
CA LEU A 145 0.60 9.86 6.40
C LEU A 145 -0.28 10.33 7.56
N GLU A 146 -0.13 9.78 8.74
CA GLU A 146 -0.93 10.15 9.93
C GLU A 146 -0.28 11.27 10.74
N LYS A 147 1.06 11.31 10.79
CA LYS A 147 1.82 12.27 11.60
C LYS A 147 2.81 13.05 10.75
N ALA A 148 3.05 14.29 11.11
CA ALA A 148 3.97 15.16 10.37
C ALA A 148 5.39 14.60 10.39
N LEU A 149 6.05 14.61 9.22
CA LEU A 149 7.44 14.18 9.11
C LEU A 149 8.36 15.23 9.71
N VAL A 150 9.07 14.87 10.77
CA VAL A 150 10.18 15.69 11.29
C VAL A 150 11.47 15.34 10.56
N HIS A 151 12.39 16.30 10.53
CA HIS A 151 13.63 16.26 9.74
C HIS A 151 14.56 15.07 10.05
N PHE A 152 14.34 14.37 11.17
CA PHE A 152 15.09 13.18 11.55
C PHE A 152 14.73 11.95 10.71
N TYR A 153 13.50 11.86 10.18
CA TYR A 153 13.04 10.68 9.43
C TYR A 153 13.36 10.74 7.93
N ILE A 154 13.93 11.85 7.46
CA ILE A 154 14.35 12.01 6.08
C ILE A 154 15.67 11.26 5.92
N ASN A 155 15.73 10.27 5.03
CA ASN A 155 16.86 9.38 4.74
C ASN A 155 16.93 8.06 5.55
N GLU A 156 15.86 7.68 6.25
CA GLU A 156 15.72 6.30 6.75
C GLU A 156 14.74 5.52 5.88
N THR A 157 15.15 4.33 5.45
CA THR A 157 14.24 3.35 4.85
C THR A 157 13.39 2.76 5.96
N LEU A 158 12.13 3.18 6.05
CA LEU A 158 11.16 2.55 6.93
C LEU A 158 10.60 1.33 6.19
N ALA A 159 11.21 0.17 6.45
CA ALA A 159 10.74 -1.11 5.93
C ALA A 159 9.47 -1.50 6.71
N ASN A 160 8.29 -1.42 6.08
CA ASN A 160 7.03 -1.72 6.74
C ASN A 160 6.52 -3.07 6.22
N GLN A 161 6.17 -4.01 7.10
CA GLN A 161 5.45 -5.20 6.64
C GLN A 161 3.95 -4.91 6.66
N THR A 162 3.32 -5.04 5.50
CA THR A 162 1.86 -4.96 5.41
C THR A 162 1.31 -6.37 5.51
N PHE A 163 0.28 -6.52 6.33
CA PHE A 163 -0.41 -7.77 6.53
C PHE A 163 -1.79 -7.64 5.90
N VAL A 164 -2.12 -8.59 5.03
CA VAL A 164 -3.47 -8.73 4.48
C VAL A 164 -4.00 -10.08 4.91
N GLU A 165 -5.18 -10.05 5.52
CA GLU A 165 -5.89 -11.25 5.94
C GLU A 165 -7.32 -11.25 5.42
N THR A 166 -7.88 -12.45 5.24
CA THR A 166 -9.32 -12.62 5.13
C THR A 166 -9.95 -12.52 6.51
N LEU A 167 -11.24 -12.16 6.58
CA LEU A 167 -11.99 -12.13 7.85
C LEU A 167 -12.01 -13.48 8.60
N LEU A 168 -11.64 -14.57 7.93
CA LEU A 168 -11.58 -15.92 8.50
C LEU A 168 -10.14 -16.41 8.76
N GLY A 169 -9.14 -15.53 8.63
CA GLY A 169 -7.79 -15.75 9.16
C GLY A 169 -6.78 -16.37 8.21
N HIS A 170 -7.03 -16.38 6.90
CA HIS A 170 -5.97 -16.67 5.92
C HIS A 170 -5.19 -15.40 5.61
N SER A 171 -3.88 -15.42 5.82
CA SER A 171 -3.05 -14.23 5.73
C SER A 171 -1.85 -14.38 4.81
N GLN A 172 -1.51 -13.29 4.10
CA GLN A 172 -0.25 -13.17 3.40
C GLN A 172 0.54 -11.93 3.85
N ASP A 173 1.76 -12.18 4.32
CA ASP A 173 2.73 -11.13 4.62
C ASP A 173 3.32 -10.62 3.32
N THR A 174 3.11 -9.34 3.00
CA THR A 174 3.87 -8.68 1.93
C THR A 174 4.60 -7.48 2.49
N PRO A 175 5.94 -7.46 2.42
CA PRO A 175 6.69 -6.29 2.82
C PRO A 175 6.38 -5.13 1.86
N LEU A 176 5.92 -4.02 2.43
CA LEU A 176 5.84 -2.73 1.76
C LEU A 176 6.94 -1.82 2.31
N ASP A 177 8.06 -1.78 1.59
CA ASP A 177 9.12 -0.85 1.95
C ASP A 177 8.72 0.58 1.53
N ILE A 178 8.49 1.45 2.52
CA ILE A 178 8.27 2.88 2.29
C ILE A 178 9.59 3.59 2.58
N ASP A 179 10.40 3.75 1.54
CA ASP A 179 11.64 4.50 1.67
C ASP A 179 11.33 6.01 1.72
N ILE A 180 11.50 6.63 2.89
CA ILE A 180 11.38 8.08 3.05
C ILE A 180 12.72 8.69 2.66
N ALA A 181 12.95 8.77 1.35
CA ALA A 181 14.03 9.58 0.81
C ALA A 181 13.62 11.05 0.82
N GLY A 182 14.52 11.92 1.29
CA GLY A 182 14.34 13.36 1.17
C GLY A 182 14.22 13.76 -0.29
N ASP A 183 13.29 14.67 -0.58
CA ASP A 183 13.15 15.24 -1.92
C ASP A 183 14.50 15.88 -2.34
N PRO A 184 15.15 15.37 -3.41
CA PRO A 184 16.42 15.89 -3.87
C PRO A 184 16.38 17.38 -4.28
N GLU A 185 15.20 17.89 -4.64
CA GLU A 185 15.00 19.31 -4.94
C GLU A 185 14.93 20.16 -3.66
N TYR A 186 14.25 19.65 -2.62
CA TYR A 186 14.20 20.31 -1.32
C TYR A 186 15.61 20.45 -0.70
N GLU A 187 16.41 19.38 -0.72
CA GLU A 187 17.79 19.43 -0.21
C GLU A 187 18.67 20.38 -1.01
N ARG A 188 18.54 20.40 -2.35
CA ARG A 188 19.24 21.38 -3.21
C ARG A 188 18.83 22.82 -2.91
N SER A 189 17.54 23.07 -2.67
CA SER A 189 17.00 24.39 -2.31
C SER A 189 17.56 24.88 -0.97
N LYS A 190 17.56 24.01 0.05
CA LYS A 190 18.13 24.29 1.37
C LYS A 190 19.63 24.59 1.28
N GLN A 191 20.38 23.80 0.51
CA GLN A 191 21.81 24.04 0.30
C GLN A 191 22.06 25.41 -0.37
N ARG A 192 21.26 25.78 -1.38
CA ARG A 192 21.33 27.11 -2.00
C ARG A 192 21.06 28.22 -0.99
N SER A 193 20.04 28.06 -0.14
CA SER A 193 19.72 29.05 0.90
C SER A 193 20.86 29.23 1.90
N ASN A 194 21.45 28.15 2.39
CA ASN A 194 22.59 28.20 3.32
C ASN A 194 23.81 28.91 2.71
N ILE A 195 24.08 28.69 1.42
CA ILE A 195 25.14 29.40 0.69
C ILE A 195 24.84 30.89 0.65
N ILE A 196 23.60 31.29 0.33
CA ILE A 196 23.20 32.71 0.28
C ILE A 196 23.39 33.37 1.65
N PHE A 197 22.90 32.75 2.73
CA PHE A 197 23.10 33.26 4.08
C PHE A 197 24.59 33.38 4.45
N GLY A 198 25.40 32.39 4.09
CA GLY A 198 26.85 32.42 4.31
C GLY A 198 27.54 33.57 3.56
N VAL A 199 27.16 33.82 2.31
CA VAL A 199 27.68 34.95 1.51
C VAL A 199 27.29 36.29 2.13
N ILE A 200 26.02 36.47 2.52
CA ILE A 200 25.54 37.70 3.16
C ILE A 200 26.29 37.94 4.49
N ALA A 201 26.42 36.91 5.33
CA ALA A 201 27.16 37.00 6.58
C ALA A 201 28.63 37.39 6.36
N GLY A 202 29.27 36.82 5.33
CA GLY A 202 30.63 37.18 4.92
C GLY A 202 30.75 38.64 4.50
N ILE A 203 29.84 39.14 3.66
CA ILE A 203 29.82 40.55 3.22
C ILE A 203 29.64 41.49 4.43
N VAL A 204 28.70 41.18 5.33
CA VAL A 204 28.46 41.97 6.55
C VAL A 204 29.71 42.00 7.44
N ALA A 205 30.38 40.87 7.61
CA ALA A 205 31.63 40.80 8.38
C ALA A 205 32.74 41.67 7.77
N VAL A 206 32.89 41.64 6.43
CA VAL A 206 33.86 42.50 5.73
C VAL A 206 33.54 43.98 5.91
N ILE A 207 32.27 44.36 5.77
CA ILE A 207 31.82 45.75 5.99
C ILE A 207 32.11 46.19 7.44
N LEU A 208 31.81 45.36 8.43
CA LEU A 208 32.11 45.64 9.84
C LEU A 208 33.60 45.84 10.07
N VAL A 209 34.46 45.01 9.47
CA VAL A 209 35.92 45.17 9.55
C VAL A 209 36.36 46.50 8.92
N ILE A 210 35.83 46.86 7.75
CA ILE A 210 36.14 48.14 7.09
C ILE A 210 35.71 49.31 7.98
N VAL A 211 34.49 49.29 8.52
CA VAL A 211 33.98 50.33 9.42
C VAL A 211 34.88 50.46 10.64
N VAL A 212 35.27 49.36 11.28
CA VAL A 212 36.19 49.37 12.42
C VAL A 212 37.54 49.99 12.03
N VAL A 213 38.11 49.60 10.88
CA VAL A 213 39.38 50.16 10.39
C VAL A 213 39.25 51.67 10.11
N VAL A 214 38.16 52.10 9.48
CA VAL A 214 37.88 53.52 9.20
C VAL A 214 37.73 54.30 10.50
N VAL A 215 36.97 53.79 11.48
CA VAL A 215 36.80 54.43 12.80
C VAL A 215 38.15 54.52 13.52
N ILE A 216 38.96 53.46 13.53
CA ILE A 216 40.31 53.48 14.11
C ILE A 216 41.17 54.55 13.44
N ARG A 217 41.16 54.62 12.09
CA ARG A 217 41.90 55.65 11.34
C ARG A 217 41.40 57.06 11.65
N TYR A 218 40.10 57.26 11.70
CA TYR A 218 39.47 58.53 12.05
C TYR A 218 39.84 58.99 13.47
N CYS A 219 39.72 58.11 14.46
CA CYS A 219 40.13 58.37 15.85
C CYS A 219 41.61 58.73 15.94
N ARG A 220 42.49 58.01 15.24
CA ARG A 220 43.93 58.34 15.17
C ARG A 220 44.20 59.71 14.54
N GLN A 221 43.48 60.06 13.47
CA GLN A 221 43.63 61.35 12.80
C GLN A 221 43.15 62.50 13.70
N LYS A 222 42.01 62.35 14.37
CA LYS A 222 41.49 63.34 15.32
C LYS A 222 42.43 63.53 16.52
N ALA A 223 43.02 62.46 17.05
CA ALA A 223 44.02 62.53 18.11
C ALA A 223 45.29 63.30 17.67
N LYS A 224 45.77 63.08 16.44
CA LYS A 224 46.89 63.84 15.87
C LYS A 224 46.55 65.33 15.68
N SER A 225 45.34 65.63 15.20
CA SER A 225 44.88 67.02 15.03
C SER A 225 44.77 67.77 16.35
N GLY A 226 44.16 67.14 17.38
CA GLY A 226 44.07 67.70 18.73
C GLY A 226 45.43 67.90 19.41
N TYR A 227 46.37 66.97 19.23
CA TYR A 227 47.74 67.11 19.73
C TYR A 227 48.49 68.29 19.08
N GLN A 228 48.32 68.50 17.77
CA GLN A 228 48.94 69.64 17.07
C GLN A 228 48.28 70.98 17.46
N ALA A 229 46.97 71.01 17.71
CA ALA A 229 46.27 72.20 18.20
C ALA A 229 46.75 72.60 19.61
N GLY A 230 46.83 71.65 20.55
CA GLY A 230 47.33 71.91 21.91
C GLY A 230 48.82 72.30 21.95
N LYS A 231 49.64 71.80 21.01
CA LYS A 231 51.04 72.23 20.85
C LYS A 231 51.17 73.65 20.29
N LYS A 232 50.17 74.14 19.55
CA LYS A 232 50.11 75.52 19.04
C LYS A 232 49.70 76.49 20.16
N GLU A 233 48.63 76.18 20.88
CA GLU A 233 48.18 76.98 22.06
C GLU A 233 49.27 77.10 23.13
N THR A 234 50.00 76.02 23.42
CA THR A 234 51.12 76.07 24.38
C THR A 234 52.33 76.85 23.87
N LYS A 235 52.54 76.96 22.55
CA LYS A 235 53.57 77.85 21.99
C LYS A 235 53.15 79.31 22.06
N ASP A 236 51.87 79.60 21.83
CA ASP A 236 51.34 80.97 21.88
C ASP A 236 51.24 81.50 23.32
N LEU A 237 51.06 80.63 24.33
CA LEU A 237 51.07 81.02 25.75
C LEU A 237 52.47 81.39 26.30
N TYR A 238 53.55 80.92 25.67
CA TYR A 238 54.94 81.14 26.12
C TYR A 238 55.75 82.03 25.16
N ALA A 239 55.11 82.69 24.20
CA ALA A 239 55.77 83.65 23.33
C ALA A 239 56.15 84.91 24.15
N PRO A 240 57.41 85.37 24.13
CA PRO A 240 57.82 86.57 24.87
C PRO A 240 57.11 87.80 24.29
N LYS A 241 56.43 88.55 25.15
CA LYS A 241 55.85 89.86 24.79
C LYS A 241 56.99 90.87 24.62
N GLN A 242 57.15 91.39 23.41
CA GLN A 242 57.91 92.60 23.09
C GLN A 242 57.00 93.57 22.36
#